data_AF-A0A8D0ENS7-F1
#
_entry.id   AF-A0A8D0ENS7-F1
#
_cell.length_a   1.000
_cell.length_b   1.000
_cell.length_c   1.000
_cell.angle_alpha   90.00
_cell.angle_beta   90.00
_cell.angle_gamma   90.00
#
_symmetry.space_group_name_H-M   'P 1'
#
loop_
_entity.id
_entity.type
_entity.pdbx_description
1 polymer ?
#
loop_
_entity_poly.entity_id
_entity_poly.type
_entity_poly.pdbx_seq_one_letter_code
_entity_poly.pdbx_strand_id
1 'polypeptide(L)' 'MASYTKAAQQWATFARAWYLLDAKMQPPGKIAAATVIRLEGRHKPIYHALSEYCSR' A
#
# COMPACT_ATOMS: atom_id res chain seq x y z
N MET A 1 -19.64 6.67 10.89
CA MET A 1 -18.57 7.40 10.17
C MET A 1 -17.55 7.86 11.21
N ALA A 2 -16.25 7.74 10.92
CA ALA A 2 -15.25 8.16 11.88
C ALA A 2 -15.29 9.70 12.04
N SER A 3 -15.33 10.19 13.28
CA SER A 3 -15.50 11.61 13.60
C SER A 3 -14.18 12.39 13.50
N TYR A 4 -13.56 12.38 12.33
CA TYR A 4 -12.32 13.13 12.04
C TYR A 4 -12.61 14.34 11.16
N THR A 5 -11.71 15.32 11.17
CA THR A 5 -11.74 16.41 10.19
C THR A 5 -11.47 15.85 8.78
N LYS A 6 -12.02 16.49 7.74
CA LYS A 6 -11.85 16.03 6.34
C LYS A 6 -10.38 15.86 5.96
N ALA A 7 -9.52 16.78 6.39
CA ALA A 7 -8.07 16.72 6.16
C ALA A 7 -7.43 15.51 6.87
N ALA A 8 -7.76 15.26 8.14
CA ALA A 8 -7.22 14.12 8.88
C ALA A 8 -7.69 12.78 8.29
N GLN A 9 -8.96 12.70 7.87
CA GLN A 9 -9.50 11.51 7.21
C GLN A 9 -8.80 11.22 5.88
N GLN A 10 -8.57 12.25 5.05
CA GLN A 10 -7.82 12.11 3.80
C GLN A 10 -6.39 11.63 4.08
N TRP A 11 -5.70 12.27 5.03
CA TRP A 11 -4.31 11.93 5.35
C TRP A 11 -4.17 10.49 5.84
N ALA A 12 -5.07 10.03 6.71
CA ALA A 12 -5.09 8.65 7.20
C ALA A 12 -5.39 7.64 6.08
N THR A 13 -6.32 7.96 5.19
CA THR A 13 -6.74 7.07 4.09
C THR A 13 -5.59 6.84 3.10
N PHE A 14 -4.85 7.90 2.81
CA PHE A 14 -3.77 7.84 1.84
C PHE A 14 -2.36 7.70 2.44
N ALA A 15 -2.22 7.55 3.77
CA ALA A 15 -0.90 7.40 4.39
C ALA A 15 -0.07 6.25 3.77
N ARG A 16 1.23 6.48 3.61
CA ARG A 16 2.22 5.46 3.24
C ARG A 16 2.48 4.53 4.44
N ALA A 17 2.52 3.23 4.18
CA ALA A 17 2.81 2.20 5.18
C ALA A 17 4.11 1.49 4.82
N TRP A 18 4.88 1.16 5.85
CA TRP A 18 6.11 0.39 5.73
C TRP A 18 5.80 -1.07 6.04
N TYR A 19 6.18 -1.98 5.14
CA TYR A 19 6.01 -3.41 5.31
C TYR A 19 7.37 -4.07 5.46
N LEU A 20 7.47 -5.01 6.40
CA LEU A 20 8.62 -5.89 6.54
C LEU A 20 8.23 -7.27 5.99
N LEU A 21 9.06 -7.80 5.10
CA LEU A 21 8.90 -9.14 4.53
C LEU A 21 10.16 -9.96 4.83
N ASP A 22 10.00 -11.07 5.54
CA ASP A 22 11.07 -12.05 5.67
C ASP A 22 11.07 -12.96 4.43
N ALA A 23 12.18 -12.91 3.69
CA ALA A 23 12.37 -13.63 2.44
C ALA A 23 13.16 -14.95 2.60
N LYS A 24 13.49 -15.36 3.83
CA LYS A 24 14.33 -16.53 4.06
C LYS A 24 13.61 -17.82 3.63
N MET A 25 14.28 -18.64 2.82
CA MET A 25 13.77 -19.93 2.32
C MET A 25 12.44 -19.85 1.54
N GLN A 26 12.13 -18.68 0.98
CA GLN A 26 10.94 -18.48 0.17
C GLN A 26 11.31 -18.39 -1.32
N PRO A 27 10.48 -18.93 -2.23
CA PRO A 27 10.74 -18.83 -3.66
C PRO A 27 10.61 -17.37 -4.12
N PRO A 28 11.59 -16.83 -4.87
CA PRO A 28 11.66 -15.41 -5.19
C PRO A 28 10.45 -14.92 -6.00
N GLY A 29 9.88 -15.76 -6.87
CA GLY A 29 8.70 -15.40 -7.66
C GLY A 29 7.45 -15.11 -6.81
N LYS A 30 7.25 -15.84 -5.70
CA LYS A 30 6.11 -15.59 -4.81
C LYS A 30 6.26 -14.29 -4.04
N ILE A 31 7.49 -13.99 -3.59
CA ILE A 31 7.79 -12.75 -2.89
C ILE A 31 7.64 -11.57 -3.84
N ALA A 32 8.22 -11.64 -5.03
CA ALA A 32 8.10 -10.58 -6.03
C ALA A 32 6.63 -10.25 -6.33
N ALA A 33 5.79 -11.27 -6.56
CA ALA A 33 4.35 -11.08 -6.80
C ALA A 33 3.64 -10.40 -5.62
N ALA A 34 3.95 -10.80 -4.38
CA ALA A 34 3.36 -10.21 -3.18
C ALA A 34 3.82 -8.76 -2.95
N THR A 35 5.08 -8.46 -3.26
CA THR A 35 5.68 -7.13 -3.10
C THR A 35 5.17 -6.15 -4.15
N VAL A 36 5.05 -6.56 -5.42
CA VAL A 36 4.54 -5.71 -6.51
C VAL A 36 3.13 -5.19 -6.21
N ILE A 37 2.22 -6.06 -5.73
CA ILE A 37 0.84 -5.65 -5.37
C ILE A 37 0.83 -4.59 -4.26
N ARG A 38 1.80 -4.64 -3.35
CA ARG A 38 1.91 -3.70 -2.21
C ARG A 38 2.56 -2.39 -2.62
N LEU A 39 3.62 -2.45 -3.42
CA LEU A 39 4.29 -1.28 -3.97
C LEU A 39 3.36 -0.49 -4.89
N GLU A 40 2.62 -1.17 -5.76
CA GLU A 40 1.64 -0.53 -6.64
C GLU A 40 0.35 -0.10 -5.90
N GLY A 41 0.21 -0.38 -4.61
CA GLY A 41 -0.97 0.00 -3.84
C GLY A 41 -2.26 -0.74 -4.23
N ARG A 42 -2.21 -1.73 -5.14
CA ARG A 42 -3.37 -2.55 -5.56
C ARG A 42 -4.06 -3.30 -4.42
N HIS A 43 -3.37 -3.47 -3.30
CA HIS A 43 -3.96 -4.05 -2.08
C HIS A 43 -4.96 -3.12 -1.37
N LYS A 44 -4.97 -1.81 -1.65
CA LYS A 44 -5.90 -0.86 -1.04
C LYS A 44 -7.18 -0.75 -1.88
N PRO A 45 -8.37 -0.72 -1.28
CA PRO A 45 -9.64 -0.60 -2.02
C PRO A 45 -9.81 0.76 -2.71
N ILE A 46 -9.01 1.76 -2.35
CA ILE A 46 -8.95 3.11 -2.94
C ILE A 46 -7.96 3.19 -4.11
N TYR A 47 -7.47 2.06 -4.63
CA TYR A 47 -6.47 2.04 -5.68
C TYR A 47 -6.96 2.72 -6.96
N HIS A 48 -6.14 3.63 -7.48
CA HIS A 48 -6.31 4.21 -8.81
C HIS A 48 -4.93 4.52 -9.41
N ALA A 49 -4.71 4.17 -10.67
CA ALA A 49 -3.45 4.38 -11.39
C ALA A 49 -2.90 5.83 -11.37
N LEU A 50 -3.77 6.84 -11.22
CA LEU A 50 -3.36 8.25 -11.16
C LEU A 50 -3.00 8.73 -9.75
N SER A 51 -3.19 7.90 -8.72
CA SER A 51 -2.89 8.26 -7.34
C SER A 51 -1.41 8.01 -7.01
N GLU A 52 -0.65 9.07 -6.74
CA GLU A 52 0.81 9.03 -6.53
C GLU A 52 1.29 8.29 -5.27
N TYR A 53 0.37 7.79 -4.43
CA TYR A 53 0.73 6.90 -3.34
C TYR A 53 1.32 5.56 -3.83
N CYS A 54 1.24 5.30 -5.14
CA CYS A 54 1.73 4.13 -5.88
C CYS A 54 3.23 4.16 -6.26
N SER A 55 3.92 5.32 -6.33
CA SER A 55 5.35 5.34 -6.71
C SER A 55 6.05 6.67 -6.48
N ARG A 56 7.10 6.64 -5.66
CA ARG A 56 8.42 7.21 -5.97
C ARG A 56 9.44 6.30 -5.31
#